data_AF-A0A7J9HA01-F1
#
_entry.id   AF-A0A7J9HA01-F1
#
_cell.length_a   1.000
_cell.length_b   1.000
_cell.length_c   1.000
_cell.angle_alpha   90.00
_cell.angle_beta   90.00
_cell.angle_gamma   90.00
#
_symmetry.space_group_name_H-M   'P 1'
#
loop_
_entity.id
_entity.type
_entity.pdbx_description
1 polymer ?
#
loop_
_entity_poly.entity_id
_entity_poly.type
_entity_poly.pdbx_seq_one_letter_code
_entity_poly.pdbx_strand_id
1 'polypeptide(L)'
;MAMKNISMAALVVVVLASSVLQSTYAATYPVGDATGWTIPNNTEFYDDWTDNKNFVVGDVLEFNFTTGRHDVAEVTENAYDNCTTTNPIVRYTTGPASITL
;
A
#
# COMPACT_ATOMS: atom_id res chain seq x y z
N MET A 1 -45.36 25.53 3.36
CA MET A 1 -44.24 24.57 3.46
C MET A 1 -44.05 24.26 4.94
N ALA A 2 -44.67 23.17 5.42
CA ALA A 2 -44.61 22.82 6.84
C ALA A 2 -43.28 22.11 7.14
N MET A 3 -42.49 22.69 8.04
CA MET A 3 -41.26 22.09 8.52
C MET A 3 -41.64 20.92 9.43
N LYS A 4 -41.53 19.69 8.93
CA LYS A 4 -41.84 18.47 9.67
C LYS A 4 -40.85 18.39 10.84
N ASN A 5 -41.37 18.34 12.06
CA ASN A 5 -40.61 18.22 13.30
C ASN A 5 -39.86 16.88 13.33
N ILE A 6 -38.58 16.91 12.97
CA ILE A 6 -37.71 15.75 13.03
C ILE A 6 -37.48 15.39 14.50
N SER A 7 -37.81 14.16 14.89
CA SER A 7 -37.60 13.71 16.26
C SER A 7 -36.10 13.69 16.59
N MET A 8 -35.73 14.06 17.81
CA MET A 8 -34.33 14.10 18.26
C MET A 8 -33.66 12.72 18.09
N ALA A 9 -34.42 11.64 18.31
CA ALA A 9 -33.99 10.27 18.04
C ALA A 9 -33.70 10.01 16.55
N ALA A 10 -34.54 10.50 15.64
CA ALA A 10 -34.26 10.39 14.20
C ALA A 10 -33.00 11.16 13.80
N LEU A 11 -32.74 12.30 14.44
CA LEU A 11 -31.54 13.10 14.23
C LEU A 11 -30.28 12.38 14.72
N VAL A 12 -30.33 11.73 15.88
CA VAL A 12 -29.25 10.91 16.42
C VAL A 12 -28.95 9.69 15.52
N VAL A 13 -29.99 9.00 15.03
CA VAL A 13 -29.83 7.84 14.13
C VAL A 13 -29.16 8.24 12.81
N VAL A 14 -29.54 9.38 12.24
CA VAL A 14 -28.92 9.89 10.99
C VAL A 14 -27.45 10.26 11.21
N VAL A 15 -27.10 10.89 12.34
CA VAL A 15 -25.71 11.22 12.67
C VAL A 15 -24.87 9.95 12.84
N LEU A 16 -25.37 8.94 13.58
CA LEU A 16 -24.67 7.66 13.74
C LEU A 16 -24.53 6.88 12.43
N ALA A 17 -25.50 6.98 11.51
CA ALA A 17 -25.41 6.37 10.19
C ALA A 17 -24.39 7.07 9.28
N SER A 18 -24.22 8.39 9.42
CA SER A 18 -23.26 9.16 8.61
C SER A 18 -21.79 8.93 9.00
N SER A 19 -21.51 8.52 10.25
CA SER A 19 -20.15 8.18 10.69
C SER A 19 -19.61 6.85 10.15
N VAL A 20 -20.45 6.06 9.45
CA VAL A 20 -20.05 4.77 8.87
C VAL A 20 -19.54 4.91 7.43
N LEU A 21 -19.49 6.13 6.88
CA LEU A 21 -18.86 6.42 5.60
C LEU A 21 -17.33 6.40 5.77
N GLN A 22 -16.75 5.21 5.90
CA GLN A 22 -15.31 5.02 5.74
C GLN A 22 -14.97 5.31 4.29
N SER A 23 -14.32 6.45 4.04
CA SER A 23 -13.76 6.75 2.73
C SER A 23 -12.58 5.81 2.51
N THR A 24 -12.71 4.82 1.62
CA THR A 24 -11.61 3.92 1.25
C THR A 24 -10.70 4.67 0.28
N TYR A 25 -9.83 5.53 0.80
CA TYR A 25 -8.72 6.05 -0.01
C TYR A 25 -7.66 4.97 -0.08
N ALA A 26 -7.31 4.55 -1.30
CA ALA A 26 -6.11 3.78 -1.56
C ALA A 26 -4.89 4.55 -1.02
N ALA A 27 -4.09 3.90 -0.19
CA ALA A 27 -2.87 4.46 0.36
C ALA A 27 -1.68 4.17 -0.56
N THR A 28 -0.73 5.11 -0.63
CA THR A 28 0.56 4.87 -1.28
C THR A 28 1.64 4.71 -0.22
N TYR A 29 2.38 3.61 -0.27
CA TYR A 29 3.45 3.26 0.64
C TYR A 29 4.81 3.33 -0.06
N PRO A 30 5.67 4.31 0.27
CA PRO A 30 7.04 4.32 -0.20
C PRO A 30 7.81 3.17 0.44
N VAL A 31 8.26 2.21 -0.36
CA VAL A 31 8.99 1.04 0.13
C VAL A 31 10.34 1.47 0.70
N GLY A 32 10.61 1.11 1.96
CA GLY A 32 11.80 1.55 2.69
C GLY A 32 11.75 3.01 3.20
N ASP A 33 10.58 3.65 3.15
CA ASP A 33 10.34 5.03 3.57
C ASP A 33 11.38 6.00 2.95
N ALA A 34 12.08 6.79 3.77
CA ALA A 34 13.09 7.74 3.29
C ALA A 34 14.35 7.06 2.69
N THR A 35 14.58 5.78 2.97
CA THR A 35 15.72 5.02 2.46
C THR A 35 15.49 4.56 1.02
N GLY A 36 14.23 4.28 0.66
CA GLY A 36 13.84 3.81 -0.66
C GLY A 36 14.24 2.36 -0.95
N TRP A 37 14.17 2.00 -2.23
CA TRP A 37 14.52 0.68 -2.73
C TRP A 37 16.01 0.60 -3.08
N THR A 38 16.77 0.03 -2.15
CA THR A 38 18.22 -0.14 -2.21
C THR A 38 18.64 -1.48 -1.61
N ILE A 39 19.94 -1.80 -1.65
CA ILE A 39 20.52 -2.92 -0.90
C ILE A 39 20.77 -2.42 0.54
N PRO A 40 20.03 -2.89 1.55
CA PRO A 40 20.21 -2.46 2.93
C PRO A 40 21.46 -3.09 3.56
N ASN A 41 21.98 -2.45 4.61
CA ASN A 41 23.11 -2.99 5.39
C ASN A 41 22.69 -4.08 6.40
N ASN A 42 21.39 -4.24 6.63
CA ASN A 42 20.81 -5.25 7.50
C ASN A 42 19.79 -6.06 6.69
N THR A 43 19.64 -7.34 7.01
CA THR A 43 18.77 -8.25 6.24
C THR A 43 17.28 -8.11 6.60
N GLU A 44 16.97 -7.59 7.78
CA GLU A 44 15.60 -7.47 8.32
C GLU A 44 14.92 -6.16 7.89
N PHE A 45 15.62 -5.26 7.17
CA PHE A 45 15.20 -3.88 6.92
C PHE A 45 13.80 -3.75 6.31
N TYR A 46 13.51 -4.56 5.30
CA TYR A 46 12.22 -4.52 4.62
C TYR A 46 11.14 -5.27 5.39
N ASP A 47 11.50 -6.28 6.20
CA ASP A 47 10.58 -6.98 7.08
C ASP A 47 10.12 -6.02 8.18
N ASP A 48 11.07 -5.37 8.87
CA ASP A 48 10.80 -4.31 9.87
C ASP A 48 9.95 -3.17 9.28
N TRP A 49 10.20 -2.80 8.01
CA TRP A 49 9.41 -1.78 7.32
C TRP A 49 7.94 -2.21 7.16
N THR A 50 7.67 -3.51 6.97
CA THR A 50 6.30 -4.04 6.84
C THR A 50 5.56 -4.20 8.16
N ASP A 51 6.26 -4.39 9.29
CA ASP A 51 5.66 -4.79 10.60
C ASP A 51 4.48 -3.92 11.08
N ASN A 52 4.51 -2.62 10.77
CA ASN A 52 3.49 -1.67 11.22
C ASN A 52 2.61 -1.14 10.07
N LYS A 53 2.55 -1.87 8.95
CA LYS A 53 1.76 -1.50 7.77
C LYS A 53 0.71 -2.56 7.50
N ASN A 54 -0.50 -2.11 7.18
CA ASN A 54 -1.59 -2.98 6.76
C ASN A 54 -1.95 -2.64 5.32
N PHE A 55 -1.54 -3.52 4.41
CA PHE A 55 -1.80 -3.37 2.98
C PHE A 55 -3.18 -3.95 2.63
N VAL A 56 -3.97 -3.19 1.88
CA VAL A 56 -5.28 -3.64 1.39
C VAL A 56 -5.37 -3.49 -0.13
N VAL A 57 -6.31 -4.21 -0.74
CA VAL A 57 -6.56 -4.13 -2.19
C VAL A 57 -6.86 -2.68 -2.59
N GLY A 58 -6.18 -2.22 -3.64
CA GLY A 58 -6.22 -0.86 -4.14
C GLY A 58 -5.05 0.01 -3.69
N ASP A 59 -4.32 -0.36 -2.63
CA ASP A 59 -3.12 0.36 -2.19
C ASP A 59 -2.00 0.28 -3.23
N VAL A 60 -1.03 1.19 -3.14
CA VAL A 60 0.12 1.27 -4.04
C VAL A 60 1.41 1.14 -3.27
N LEU A 61 2.26 0.21 -3.68
CA LEU A 61 3.67 0.14 -3.26
C LEU A 61 4.50 0.98 -4.23
N GLU A 62 5.18 2.01 -3.73
CA GLU A 62 6.06 2.88 -4.51
C GLU A 62 7.53 2.56 -4.23
N PHE A 63 8.19 1.95 -5.20
CA PHE A 63 9.60 1.60 -5.15
C PHE A 63 10.44 2.73 -5.74
N ASN A 64 11.08 3.50 -4.87
CA ASN A 64 11.95 4.61 -5.24
C ASN A 64 13.39 4.12 -5.44
N PHE A 65 13.86 4.07 -6.69
CA PHE A 65 15.23 3.70 -7.05
C PHE A 65 15.73 4.45 -8.30
N THR A 66 17.05 4.49 -8.49
CA THR A 66 17.64 5.03 -9.72
C THR A 66 17.56 3.99 -10.83
N THR A 67 16.90 4.33 -11.95
CA THR A 67 16.85 3.51 -13.16
C THR A 67 18.24 3.05 -13.59
N GLY A 68 18.39 1.74 -13.83
CA GLY A 68 19.66 1.11 -14.19
C GLY A 68 20.57 0.74 -13.02
N ARG A 69 20.23 1.13 -11.77
CA ARG A 69 20.91 0.63 -10.55
C ARG A 69 20.16 -0.53 -9.91
N HIS A 70 18.84 -0.42 -9.85
CA HIS A 70 17.95 -1.43 -9.31
C HIS A 70 16.77 -1.64 -10.26
N ASP A 71 16.01 -2.69 -9.99
CA ASP A 71 14.72 -3.00 -10.58
C ASP A 71 13.80 -3.58 -9.49
N VAL A 72 12.55 -3.85 -9.86
CA VAL A 72 11.59 -4.55 -9.01
C VAL A 72 11.04 -5.73 -9.77
N ALA A 73 11.04 -6.91 -9.15
CA ALA A 73 10.49 -8.12 -9.73
C ALA A 73 9.41 -8.70 -8.80
N GLU A 74 8.20 -8.85 -9.32
CA GLU A 74 7.16 -9.62 -8.68
C GLU A 74 7.43 -11.11 -8.95
N VAL A 75 7.44 -11.93 -7.90
CA VAL A 75 7.86 -13.33 -7.96
C VAL A 75 6.95 -14.21 -7.11
N THR A 76 6.99 -15.52 -7.38
CA THR A 76 6.36 -16.52 -6.50
C THR A 76 7.14 -16.65 -5.18
N GLU A 77 6.48 -17.15 -4.12
CA GLU A 77 7.10 -17.43 -2.81
C GLU A 77 8.39 -18.27 -2.94
N ASN A 78 8.34 -19.40 -3.65
CA ASN A 78 9.52 -20.23 -3.87
C ASN A 78 10.68 -19.47 -4.58
N ALA A 79 10.36 -18.56 -5.50
CA ALA A 79 11.38 -17.78 -6.18
C ALA A 79 11.95 -16.67 -5.27
N TYR A 80 11.13 -16.09 -4.38
CA TYR A 80 11.56 -15.17 -3.32
C TYR A 80 12.52 -15.86 -2.35
N ASP A 81 12.13 -17.00 -1.77
CA ASP A 81 12.92 -17.76 -0.79
C ASP A 81 14.29 -18.18 -1.33
N ASN A 82 14.36 -18.50 -2.62
CA ASN A 82 15.59 -18.92 -3.29
C ASN A 82 16.34 -17.76 -3.99
N CYS A 83 15.84 -16.52 -3.90
CA CYS A 83 16.39 -15.34 -4.57
C CYS A 83 16.65 -15.54 -6.08
N THR A 84 15.65 -16.06 -6.80
CA THR A 84 15.74 -16.33 -8.24
C THR A 84 14.92 -15.36 -9.07
N THR A 85 15.50 -14.88 -10.17
CA THR A 85 14.88 -13.88 -11.07
C THR A 85 14.68 -14.40 -12.50
N THR A 86 14.77 -15.72 -12.70
CA THR A 86 14.75 -16.32 -14.04
C THR A 86 13.43 -16.13 -14.78
N ASN A 87 12.30 -16.22 -14.06
CA ASN A 87 10.95 -16.07 -14.61
C ASN A 87 10.07 -15.25 -13.64
N PRO A 88 10.25 -13.92 -13.56
CA PRO A 88 9.40 -13.09 -12.72
C PRO A 88 7.98 -13.04 -13.31
N ILE A 89 6.99 -12.82 -12.46
CA ILE A 89 5.59 -12.58 -12.86
C ILE A 89 5.54 -11.26 -13.63
N VAL A 90 6.14 -10.21 -13.06
CA VAL A 90 6.34 -8.89 -13.68
C VAL A 90 7.71 -8.34 -13.28
N ARG A 91 8.31 -7.53 -14.16
CA ARG A 91 9.57 -6.82 -13.87
C ARG A 91 9.48 -5.35 -14.27
N TYR A 92 9.88 -4.47 -13.36
CA TYR A 92 9.92 -3.03 -13.53
C TYR A 92 11.37 -2.54 -13.48
N THR A 93 11.90 -2.07 -14.60
CA THR A 93 13.31 -1.66 -14.72
C THR A 93 13.55 -0.15 -14.62
N THR A 94 12.48 0.63 -14.52
CA THR A 94 12.51 2.10 -14.45
C THR A 94 11.94 2.55 -13.12
N GLY A 95 12.67 3.41 -12.41
CA GLY A 95 12.25 3.97 -11.15
C GLY A 95 11.74 5.42 -11.28
N PRO A 96 10.85 5.87 -10.38
CA PRO A 96 10.16 5.06 -9.38
C PRO A 96 9.13 4.12 -10.03
N ALA A 97 8.94 2.93 -9.45
CA ALA A 97 7.94 1.97 -9.90
C ALA A 97 6.77 1.93 -8.92
N SER A 98 5.54 2.04 -9.42
CA SER A 98 4.32 1.97 -8.62
C SER A 98 3.57 0.68 -8.95
N ILE A 99 3.29 -0.12 -7.92
CA ILE A 99 2.58 -1.41 -8.04
C ILE A 99 1.31 -1.34 -7.20
N THR A 100 0.15 -1.52 -7.84
CA THR A 100 -1.15 -1.57 -7.16
C THR A 100 -1.44 -2.99 -6.66
N LEU A 101 -1.91 -3.11 -5.43
CA LEU A 101 -2.30 -4.36 -4.75
C LEU A 101 -3.76 -4.75 -4.99
#